data_AF-A0AAQ4D4R2-F1
#
_entry.id   AF-A0AAQ4D4R2-F1
#
_cell.length_a   1.000
_cell.length_b   1.000
_cell.length_c   1.000
_cell.angle_alpha   90.00
_cell.angle_beta   90.00
_cell.angle_gamma   90.00
#
_symmetry.space_group_name_H-M   'P 1'
#
loop_
_entity.id
_entity.type
_entity.pdbx_description
1 polymer ?
#
loop_
_entity_poly.entity_id
_entity_poly.type
_entity_poly.pdbx_seq_one_letter_code
_entity_poly.pdbx_strand_id
1 'polypeptide(L)'
;ISVRAGVPFGDLHEVLGINLQEPSGWVRIPIQDESGRPVRTFFLQITVLTNHLNGQDTHLRQIKLFSPLPHGDVSVLRNVRFTSPECRMFSCIR
;
A
#
# COMPACT_ATOMS: atom_id res chain seq x y z
N ILE A 1 15.87 -2.71 0.60
CA ILE A 1 14.71 -2.68 -0.33
C ILE A 1 14.36 -1.22 -0.60
N SER A 2 14.07 -0.86 -1.85
CA SER A 2 13.58 0.45 -2.27
C SER A 2 12.17 0.30 -2.84
N VAL A 3 11.27 1.19 -2.44
CA VAL A 3 9.90 1.28 -2.96
C VAL A 3 9.79 2.57 -3.77
N ARG A 4 9.42 2.44 -5.03
CA ARG A 4 9.29 3.56 -5.97
C ARG A 4 7.90 3.61 -6.58
N ALA A 5 7.41 4.81 -6.87
CA ALA A 5 6.09 5.04 -7.42
C ALA A 5 6.14 6.12 -8.51
N GLY A 6 5.22 6.06 -9.47
CA GLY A 6 5.14 6.99 -10.59
C GLY A 6 4.02 6.62 -11.57
N VAL A 7 3.84 7.45 -12.59
CA VAL A 7 2.75 7.26 -13.57
C VAL A 7 3.19 6.37 -14.73
N PRO A 8 4.30 6.65 -15.43
CA PRO A 8 4.97 5.68 -16.28
C PRO A 8 6.17 5.02 -15.57
N PHE A 9 6.62 3.89 -16.08
CA PHE A 9 7.81 3.19 -15.57
C PHE A 9 9.10 4.04 -15.61
N GLY A 10 9.24 4.93 -16.58
CA GLY A 10 10.44 5.77 -16.74
C GLY A 10 10.53 6.95 -15.75
N ASP A 11 9.48 7.20 -14.98
CA ASP A 11 9.37 8.35 -14.07
C ASP A 11 9.01 7.88 -12.65
N LEU A 12 9.63 6.77 -12.23
CA LEU A 12 9.47 6.26 -10.88
C LEU A 12 10.37 7.02 -9.92
N HIS A 13 9.78 7.64 -8.90
CA HIS A 13 10.51 8.28 -7.81
C HIS A 13 10.54 7.37 -6.58
N GLU A 14 11.66 7.38 -5.86
CA GLU A 14 11.78 6.65 -4.60
C GLU A 14 10.89 7.29 -3.54
N VAL A 15 9.94 6.51 -3.04
CA VAL A 15 9.05 6.91 -1.95
C VAL A 15 9.69 6.55 -0.62
N LEU A 16 10.32 5.37 -0.54
CA LEU A 16 10.87 4.86 0.70
C LEU A 16 12.00 3.85 0.44
N GLY A 17 13.14 4.07 1.08
CA GLY A 17 14.22 3.09 1.23
C GLY A 17 14.22 2.47 2.62
N ILE A 18 14.24 1.14 2.71
CA ILE A 18 14.34 0.42 3.98
C ILE A 18 15.48 -0.61 3.96
N ASN A 19 16.19 -0.72 5.08
CA ASN A 19 17.13 -1.81 5.31
C ASN A 19 16.48 -2.84 6.25
N LEU A 20 16.54 -4.12 5.89
CA LEU A 20 15.99 -5.21 6.69
C LEU A 20 17.15 -6.02 7.26
N GLN A 21 17.24 -6.10 8.58
CA GLN A 21 18.23 -6.93 9.28
C GLN A 21 17.52 -8.15 9.86
N GLU A 22 17.85 -9.33 9.34
CA GLU A 22 17.30 -10.63 9.75
C GLU A 22 15.77 -10.60 9.99
N PRO A 23 14.96 -10.11 9.01
CA PRO A 23 13.53 -9.97 9.22
C PRO A 23 12.87 -11.35 9.43
N SER A 24 11.96 -11.42 10.40
CA SER A 24 11.12 -12.60 10.65
C SER A 24 9.64 -12.24 10.51
N GLY A 25 8.88 -13.12 9.85
CA GLY A 25 7.46 -12.90 9.59
C GLY A 25 7.17 -11.81 8.54
N TRP A 26 5.99 -11.20 8.66
CA TRP A 26 5.53 -10.16 7.74
C TRP A 26 6.16 -8.80 8.08
N VAL A 27 6.72 -8.13 7.07
CA VAL A 27 7.18 -6.75 7.18
C VAL A 27 6.13 -5.83 6.55
N ARG A 28 5.63 -4.85 7.32
CA ARG A 28 4.69 -3.83 6.84
C ARG A 28 5.47 -2.59 6.42
N ILE A 29 5.24 -2.14 5.19
CA ILE A 29 5.91 -0.98 4.60
C ILE A 29 4.83 0.05 4.26
N PRO A 30 4.70 1.16 5.01
CA PRO A 30 3.74 2.20 4.69
C PRO A 30 4.18 2.96 3.44
N ILE A 31 3.32 2.99 2.42
CA ILE A 31 3.57 3.73 1.17
C ILE A 31 2.78 5.04 1.26
N GLN A 32 3.42 6.07 1.80
CA GLN A 32 2.80 7.37 2.08
C GLN A 32 3.64 8.52 1.51
N ASP A 33 2.99 9.64 1.20
CA ASP A 33 3.64 10.92 0.86
C ASP A 33 4.19 11.62 2.12
N GLU A 34 4.88 12.74 1.94
CA GLU A 34 5.44 13.55 3.04
C GLU A 34 4.37 14.07 4.01
N SER A 35 3.10 14.12 3.57
CA SER A 35 1.95 14.50 4.40
C SER A 35 1.31 13.31 5.12
N GLY A 36 1.89 12.10 5.03
CA GLY A 36 1.36 10.88 5.62
C GLY A 36 0.16 10.29 4.90
N ARG A 37 -0.18 10.77 3.69
CA ARG A 37 -1.31 10.26 2.91
C ARG A 37 -0.86 9.10 2.01
N PRO A 38 -1.72 8.10 1.76
CA PRO A 38 -1.39 7.02 0.84
C PRO A 38 -1.02 7.52 -0.56
N VAL A 39 0.08 7.00 -1.12
CA VAL A 39 0.54 7.39 -2.47
C VAL A 39 -0.46 6.89 -3.52
N ARG A 40 -0.90 7.80 -4.40
CA ARG A 40 -1.70 7.45 -5.59
C ARG A 40 -0.75 7.31 -6.77
N THR A 41 -0.72 6.12 -7.38
CA THR A 41 0.24 5.79 -8.42
C THR A 41 -0.35 4.79 -9.41
N PHE A 42 0.15 4.78 -10.65
CA PHE A 42 -0.16 3.75 -11.64
C PHE A 42 0.87 2.62 -11.64
N PHE A 43 2.12 2.93 -11.31
CA PHE A 43 3.19 1.95 -11.16
C PHE A 43 3.76 1.97 -9.75
N LEU A 44 4.00 0.78 -9.22
CA LEU A 44 4.71 0.56 -7.97
C LEU A 44 5.84 -0.42 -8.24
N GLN A 45 7.06 -0.04 -7.90
CA GLN A 45 8.24 -0.89 -8.03
C GLN A 45 8.79 -1.20 -6.63
N ILE A 46 9.02 -2.48 -6.37
CA ILE A 46 9.73 -2.96 -5.19
C ILE A 46 11.06 -3.53 -5.68
N THR A 47 12.16 -2.88 -5.30
CA THR A 47 13.51 -3.26 -5.72
C THR A 47 14.29 -3.79 -4.53
N VAL A 48 14.84 -5.00 -4.66
CA VAL A 48 15.81 -5.53 -3.71
C VAL A 48 17.18 -5.04 -4.14
N LEU A 49 17.70 -4.03 -3.45
CA LEU A 49 18.98 -3.41 -3.79
C LEU A 49 20.17 -4.30 -3.40
N THR A 50 20.07 -4.96 -2.26
CA THR A 50 21.12 -5.81 -1.67
C THR A 50 20.48 -6.94 -0.86
N ASN A 51 21.14 -8.10 -0.84
CA ASN A 51 20.77 -9.24 -0.03
C ASN A 51 21.68 -9.39 1.18
N HIS A 52 21.22 -10.14 2.19
CA HIS A 52 22.08 -10.54 3.31
C HIS A 52 23.28 -11.34 2.80
N LEU A 53 24.46 -11.09 3.37
CA LEU A 53 25.75 -11.70 2.98
C LEU A 53 26.06 -11.57 1.47
N ASN A 54 25.58 -10.51 0.82
CA ASN A 54 25.74 -10.27 -0.62
C ASN A 54 25.24 -11.44 -1.49
N GLY A 55 24.19 -12.13 -1.06
CA GLY A 55 23.55 -13.17 -1.86
C GLY A 55 23.15 -12.66 -3.25
N GLN A 56 23.34 -13.49 -4.28
CA GLN A 56 23.03 -13.13 -5.66
C GLN A 56 21.50 -13.03 -5.88
N ASP A 57 20.77 -14.02 -5.38
CA ASP A 57 19.33 -14.13 -5.58
C ASP A 57 18.53 -13.79 -4.31
N THR A 58 17.33 -13.26 -4.50
CA THR A 58 16.39 -12.98 -3.41
C THR A 58 15.19 -13.92 -3.46
N HIS A 59 14.87 -14.53 -2.32
CA HIS A 59 13.65 -15.32 -2.17
C HIS A 59 12.52 -14.46 -1.61
N LEU A 60 11.61 -14.02 -2.48
CA LEU A 60 10.37 -13.35 -2.09
C LEU A 60 9.26 -14.38 -1.90
N ARG A 61 8.88 -14.67 -0.66
CA ARG A 61 7.86 -15.68 -0.35
C ARG A 61 6.44 -15.22 -0.67
N GLN A 62 6.11 -13.98 -0.35
CA GLN A 62 4.80 -13.40 -0.64
C GLN A 62 4.84 -11.87 -0.57
N ILE A 63 4.00 -11.22 -1.38
CA ILE A 63 3.73 -9.78 -1.34
C ILE A 63 2.23 -9.57 -1.23
N LYS A 64 1.81 -8.61 -0.39
CA LYS A 64 0.43 -8.14 -0.29
C LYS A 64 0.43 -6.62 -0.36
N LEU A 65 -0.35 -6.07 -1.28
CA LEU A 65 -0.57 -4.63 -1.42
C LEU A 65 -1.97 -4.30 -0.91
N PHE A 66 -2.07 -3.30 -0.06
CA PHE A 66 -3.34 -2.84 0.50
C PHE A 66 -3.58 -1.40 0.08
N SER A 67 -4.76 -1.12 -0.47
CA SER A 67 -5.24 0.24 -0.66
C SER A 67 -6.14 0.65 0.50
N PRO A 68 -6.16 1.95 0.87
CA PRO A 68 -7.18 2.44 1.77
C PRO A 68 -8.56 2.22 1.14
N LEU A 69 -9.46 1.60 1.90
CA LEU A 69 -10.88 1.61 1.54
C LEU A 69 -11.39 3.04 1.72
N PRO A 70 -12.18 3.59 0.78
CA PRO A 70 -12.90 4.83 1.03
C PRO A 70 -13.63 4.70 2.37
N HIS A 71 -13.46 5.68 3.27
CA HIS A 71 -14.23 5.74 4.51
C HIS A 71 -15.66 6.12 4.19
N GLY A 72 -16.40 5.14 3.72
CA GLY A 72 -17.80 5.20 3.38
C GLY A 72 -18.17 3.80 2.95
N ASP A 73 -19.29 3.31 3.46
CA ASP A 73 -19.99 2.25 2.75
C ASP A 73 -20.12 2.66 1.27
N VAL A 74 -20.57 1.76 0.39
CA VAL A 74 -21.00 2.14 -0.98
C VAL A 74 -22.32 2.96 -0.90
N SER A 75 -22.41 3.83 0.10
CA SER A 75 -23.48 4.75 0.40
C SER A 75 -23.45 5.87 -0.62
N VAL A 76 -24.59 6.05 -1.24
CA VAL A 76 -24.94 7.23 -2.03
C VAL A 76 -24.75 8.53 -1.23
N LEU A 77 -24.82 8.46 0.11
CA LEU A 77 -24.61 9.61 0.98
C LEU A 77 -23.12 9.77 1.30
N ARG A 78 -22.46 10.71 0.60
CA ARG A 78 -21.07 11.06 0.83
C ARG A 78 -20.85 11.48 2.29
N ASN A 79 -19.80 10.97 2.92
CA ASN A 79 -19.40 11.26 4.31
C ASN A 79 -20.43 10.88 5.39
N VAL A 80 -21.45 10.09 5.07
CA VAL A 80 -22.37 9.52 6.05
C VAL A 80 -21.99 8.06 6.28
N ARG A 81 -21.73 7.71 7.54
CA ARG A 81 -21.41 6.34 7.95
C ARG A 81 -22.50 5.82 8.87
N PHE A 82 -23.27 4.83 8.41
CA PHE A 82 -24.27 4.18 9.23
C PHE A 82 -23.58 3.19 10.18
N THR A 83 -23.65 3.46 11.48
CA THR A 83 -23.02 2.61 12.49
C THR A 83 -23.93 1.45 12.90
N SER A 84 -25.23 1.70 13.01
CA SER A 84 -26.24 0.70 13.39
C SER A 84 -26.60 -0.23 12.22
N PRO A 85 -26.86 -1.52 12.47
CA PRO A 85 -27.32 -2.46 11.43
C PRO A 85 -28.60 -2.00 10.72
N GLU A 86 -29.54 -1.42 11.48
CA GLU A 86 -30.82 -0.94 10.97
C GLU A 86 -30.65 0.17 9.94
N CYS A 87 -29.66 1.06 10.13
CA CYS A 87 -29.43 2.15 9.20
C CYS A 87 -28.55 1.74 8.01
N ARG A 88 -27.71 0.70 8.14
CA ARG A 88 -26.89 0.20 7.00
C ARG A 88 -27.74 -0.31 5.83
N MET A 89 -29.00 -0.71 6.04
CA MET A 89 -29.87 -1.12 4.94
C MET A 89 -30.12 -0.01 3.92
N PHE A 90 -29.95 1.26 4.31
CA PHE A 90 -30.05 2.42 3.41
C PHE A 90 -28.72 2.83 2.78
N SER A 91 -27.64 2.09 3.02
CA SER A 91 -26.30 2.43 2.54
C SER A 91 -26.04 2.00 1.09
N CYS A 92 -26.99 1.39 0.39
CA CYS A 92 -26.85 1.02 -1.02
C CYS A 92 -28.22 0.73 -1.60
N ILE A 93 -28.47 1.18 -2.83
CA ILE A 93 -29.57 0.66 -3.65
C ILE A 93 -28.93 -0.40 -4.54
N ARG A 94 -29.35 -1.66 -4.39
CA ARG A 94 -28.79 -2.80 -5.10
C ARG A 94 -29.62 -3.18 -6.32
#